data_AF-A0A2M7NX87-F1
#
_entry.id   AF-A0A2M7NX87-F1
#
_cell.length_a   1.000
_cell.length_b   1.000
_cell.length_c   1.000
_cell.angle_alpha   90.00
_cell.angle_beta   90.00
_cell.angle_gamma   90.00
#
_symmetry.space_group_name_H-M   'P 1'
#
loop_
_entity.id
_entity.type
_entity.pdbx_description
1 polymer ?
#
loop_
_entity_poly.entity_id
_entity_poly.type
_entity_poly.pdbx_seq_one_letter_code
_entity_poly.pdbx_strand_id
1 'polypeptide(L)'
;MVRVVVVAHDDLASHFLKSAEELLGTMEGVYARDFTRRQSTGELVDELGKLVDLSGGDDVFILTDFLGGSPCNCACHFIAKNNVWIISGVNLPMLIEIMMKKDKMPPAELCEVVIKAARDSIADVCAKFLEGVGARADETKGAS
;
A
#
# COMPACT_ATOMS: atom_id res chain seq x y z
N MET A 1 18.88 -1.37 -3.48
CA MET A 1 18.15 -0.53 -2.52
C MET A 1 16.67 -0.59 -2.91
N VAL A 2 15.72 -0.47 -1.99
CA VAL A 2 14.29 -0.58 -2.34
C VAL A 2 13.66 0.79 -2.47
N ARG A 3 12.93 1.01 -3.57
CA ARG A 3 12.09 2.18 -3.80
C ARG A 3 10.62 1.79 -3.77
N VAL A 4 9.78 2.73 -3.38
CA VAL A 4 8.34 2.52 -3.27
C VAL A 4 7.61 3.59 -4.08
N VAL A 5 6.64 3.17 -4.86
CA VAL A 5 5.70 4.05 -5.57
C VAL A 5 4.31 3.69 -5.12
N VAL A 6 3.64 4.59 -4.40
CA VAL A 6 2.21 4.48 -4.11
C VAL A 6 1.46 5.11 -5.27
N VAL A 7 0.53 4.38 -5.88
CA VAL A 7 -0.31 4.87 -6.97
C VAL A 7 -1.77 4.56 -6.70
N ALA A 8 -2.64 5.56 -6.74
CA ALA A 8 -4.03 5.42 -6.36
C ALA A 8 -4.92 6.44 -7.07
N HIS A 9 -6.24 6.24 -7.04
CA HIS A 9 -7.18 7.22 -7.57
C HIS A 9 -7.20 8.52 -6.76
N ASP A 10 -7.46 9.62 -7.47
CA ASP A 10 -7.49 10.97 -6.93
C ASP A 10 -6.21 11.25 -6.11
N ASP A 11 -6.32 11.87 -4.93
CA ASP A 11 -5.20 12.27 -4.07
C ASP A 11 -4.85 11.23 -2.98
N LEU A 12 -5.36 10.00 -3.11
CA LEU A 12 -5.23 8.98 -2.08
C LEU A 12 -3.77 8.56 -1.86
N ALA A 13 -2.94 8.48 -2.92
CA ALA A 13 -1.55 8.09 -2.80
C ALA A 13 -0.74 9.14 -2.02
N SER A 14 -0.95 10.42 -2.33
CA SER A 14 -0.35 11.53 -1.59
C SER A 14 -0.76 11.54 -0.11
N HIS A 15 -2.02 11.23 0.19
CA HIS A 15 -2.49 11.15 1.58
C HIS A 15 -1.89 9.96 2.35
N PHE A 16 -1.68 8.81 1.70
CA PHE A 16 -0.97 7.69 2.30
C PHE A 16 0.47 8.06 2.65
N LEU A 17 1.20 8.66 1.71
CA LEU A 17 2.58 9.08 1.94
C LEU A 17 2.68 10.10 3.07
N LYS A 18 1.87 11.17 3.02
CA LYS A 18 1.83 12.18 4.07
C LYS A 18 1.54 11.58 5.44
N SER A 19 0.54 10.71 5.53
CA SER A 19 0.18 10.06 6.80
C SER A 19 1.29 9.15 7.34
N ALA A 20 2.01 8.46 6.45
CA ALA A 20 3.16 7.63 6.84
C ALA A 20 4.36 8.50 7.29
N GLU A 21 4.61 9.64 6.62
CA GLU A 21 5.68 10.58 7.01
C GLU A 21 5.42 11.24 8.37
N GLU A 22 4.16 11.56 8.70
CA GLU A 22 3.79 12.05 10.04
C GLU A 22 4.11 11.02 11.14
N LEU A 23 4.06 9.72 10.82
CA LEU A 23 4.34 8.63 11.76
C LEU A 23 5.83 8.27 11.83
N LEU A 24 6.54 8.31 10.71
CA LEU A 24 7.89 7.75 10.55
C LEU A 24 8.98 8.80 10.31
N GLY A 25 8.60 10.06 10.11
CA GLY A 25 9.47 11.11 9.56
C GLY A 25 9.64 10.98 8.04
N THR A 26 10.57 11.76 7.49
CA THR A 26 10.84 11.80 6.05
C THR A 26 11.12 10.41 5.47
N MET A 27 10.40 10.04 4.40
CA MET A 27 10.51 8.71 3.78
C MET A 27 11.27 8.75 2.46
N GLU A 28 12.61 8.66 2.54
CA GLU A 28 13.46 8.66 1.34
C GLU A 28 13.20 7.43 0.45
N GLY A 29 13.11 7.69 -0.86
CA GLY A 29 12.86 6.67 -1.87
C GLY A 29 11.41 6.18 -1.94
N VAL A 30 10.47 6.91 -1.32
CA VAL A 30 9.03 6.68 -1.42
C VAL A 30 8.39 7.82 -2.20
N TYR A 31 7.58 7.47 -3.19
CA TYR A 31 6.94 8.42 -4.10
C TYR A 31 5.44 8.17 -4.15
N ALA A 32 4.64 9.23 -4.21
CA ALA A 32 3.21 9.15 -4.47
C ALA A 32 2.90 9.54 -5.93
N ARG A 33 1.93 8.86 -6.53
CA ARG A 33 1.38 9.14 -7.86
C ARG A 33 -0.15 9.11 -7.79
N ASP A 34 -0.73 10.30 -7.88
CA ASP A 34 -2.17 10.53 -7.84
C ASP A 34 -2.77 10.40 -9.25
N PHE A 35 -3.71 9.48 -9.42
CA PHE A 35 -4.40 9.25 -10.69
C PHE A 35 -5.75 9.98 -10.70
N THR A 36 -5.72 11.21 -11.18
CA THR A 36 -6.91 12.08 -11.25
C THR A 36 -7.61 11.98 -12.60
N ARG A 37 -8.87 12.42 -12.68
CA ARG A 37 -9.66 12.46 -13.93
C ARG A 37 -9.04 13.27 -15.08
N ARG A 38 -8.01 14.07 -14.80
CA ARG A 38 -7.32 14.90 -15.79
C ARG A 38 -6.18 14.16 -16.50
N GLN A 39 -5.81 12.99 -15.99
CA GLN A 39 -4.70 12.19 -16.49
C GLN A 39 -5.22 10.98 -17.26
N SER A 40 -4.60 10.69 -18.39
CA SER A 40 -4.80 9.47 -19.15
C SER A 40 -4.00 8.31 -18.56
N THR A 41 -4.38 7.07 -18.88
CA THR A 41 -3.62 5.88 -18.47
C THR A 41 -2.23 5.84 -19.10
N GLY A 42 -2.08 6.35 -20.34
CA GLY A 42 -0.77 6.45 -21.00
C GLY A 42 0.19 7.36 -20.25
N GLU A 43 -0.29 8.55 -19.83
CA GLU A 43 0.52 9.47 -19.02
C GLU A 43 0.92 8.85 -17.68
N LEU A 44 0.01 8.12 -17.02
CA LEU A 44 0.33 7.43 -15.77
C LEU A 44 1.39 6.33 -15.98
N VAL A 45 1.27 5.53 -17.04
CA VAL A 45 2.26 4.51 -17.39
C VAL A 45 3.63 5.16 -17.65
N ASP A 46 3.68 6.27 -18.38
CA ASP A 46 4.93 6.98 -18.66
C ASP A 46 5.57 7.53 -17.36
N GLU A 47 4.77 8.05 -16.44
CA GLU A 47 5.25 8.52 -15.13
C GLU A 47 5.79 7.38 -14.26
N LEU A 48 5.05 6.27 -14.16
CA LEU A 48 5.50 5.09 -13.45
C LEU A 48 6.78 4.51 -14.07
N GLY A 49 6.87 4.50 -15.40
CA GLY A 49 8.04 4.07 -16.14
C GLY A 49 9.28 4.88 -15.78
N LYS A 50 9.16 6.21 -15.70
CA LYS A 50 10.26 7.08 -15.25
C LYS A 50 10.72 6.72 -13.84
N LEU A 51 9.82 6.47 -12.90
CA LEU A 51 10.18 6.08 -11.54
C LEU A 51 10.85 4.71 -11.47
N VAL A 52 10.34 3.76 -12.27
CA VAL A 52 10.92 2.42 -12.41
C VAL A 52 12.31 2.49 -13.04
N ASP A 53 12.54 3.34 -14.03
CA ASP A 53 13.84 3.43 -14.71
C ASP A 53 14.86 4.27 -13.90
N LEU A 54 14.41 5.31 -13.20
CA LEU A 54 15.23 6.09 -12.26
C LEU A 54 15.78 5.25 -11.11
N SER A 55 15.21 4.08 -10.86
CA SER A 55 15.71 3.09 -9.89
C SER A 55 17.14 2.64 -10.20
N GLY A 56 17.59 2.72 -11.45
CA GLY A 56 18.95 2.31 -11.82
C GLY A 56 19.26 0.84 -11.55
N GLY A 57 18.23 -0.01 -11.46
CA GLY A 57 18.35 -1.43 -11.11
C GLY A 57 17.99 -1.75 -9.66
N ASP A 58 17.64 -0.74 -8.85
CA ASP A 58 17.00 -0.95 -7.54
C ASP A 58 15.66 -1.69 -7.68
N ASP A 59 15.27 -2.42 -6.63
CA ASP A 59 13.96 -3.06 -6.55
C ASP A 59 12.88 -2.02 -6.31
N VAL A 60 11.78 -2.10 -7.06
CA VAL A 60 10.68 -1.13 -7.03
C VAL A 60 9.40 -1.82 -6.61
N PHE A 61 8.83 -1.36 -5.50
CA PHE A 61 7.53 -1.78 -5.01
C PHE A 61 6.48 -0.77 -5.47
N ILE A 62 5.56 -1.19 -6.33
CA ILE A 62 4.41 -0.38 -6.74
C ILE A 62 3.20 -0.83 -5.92
N LEU A 63 2.73 0.07 -5.05
CA LEU A 63 1.60 -0.18 -4.16
C LEU A 63 0.35 0.49 -4.74
N THR A 64 -0.71 -0.29 -4.97
CA THR A 64 -1.94 0.19 -5.61
C THR A 64 -3.11 0.17 -4.62
N ASP A 65 -4.09 1.06 -4.82
CA ASP A 65 -5.28 1.14 -3.98
C ASP A 65 -6.13 -0.14 -3.99
N PHE A 66 -6.49 -0.66 -5.16
CA PHE A 66 -7.24 -1.91 -5.28
C PHE A 66 -6.94 -2.65 -6.57
N LEU A 67 -7.15 -3.98 -6.54
CA LEU A 67 -6.94 -4.85 -7.68
C LEU A 67 -8.00 -4.63 -8.76
N GLY A 68 -7.56 -4.47 -10.01
CA GLY A 68 -8.44 -4.25 -11.17
C GLY A 68 -8.78 -2.79 -11.46
N GLY A 69 -8.38 -1.86 -10.60
CA GLY A 69 -8.47 -0.42 -10.86
C GLY A 69 -7.46 0.06 -11.92
N SER A 70 -7.72 1.21 -12.53
CA SER A 70 -6.82 1.80 -13.54
C SER A 70 -5.38 2.00 -13.05
N PRO A 71 -5.11 2.49 -11.82
CA PRO A 71 -3.76 2.54 -11.25
C PRO A 71 -3.06 1.18 -11.24
N CYS A 72 -3.77 0.15 -10.77
CA CYS A 72 -3.25 -1.21 -10.73
C CYS A 72 -2.98 -1.76 -12.14
N ASN A 73 -3.90 -1.53 -13.08
CA ASN A 73 -3.72 -1.97 -14.47
C ASN A 73 -2.51 -1.28 -15.12
N CYS A 74 -2.30 0.01 -14.87
CA CYS A 74 -1.13 0.74 -15.36
C CYS A 74 0.17 0.19 -14.75
N ALA A 75 0.18 -0.12 -13.45
CA ALA A 75 1.33 -0.76 -12.80
C ALA A 75 1.67 -2.12 -13.43
N CYS A 76 0.66 -2.91 -13.84
CA CYS A 76 0.86 -4.21 -14.47
C CYS A 76 1.63 -4.16 -15.80
N HIS A 77 1.79 -3.00 -16.44
CA HIS A 77 2.68 -2.85 -17.61
C HIS A 77 4.14 -3.22 -17.29
N PHE A 78 4.52 -3.18 -16.01
CA PHE A 78 5.87 -3.47 -15.54
C PHE A 78 6.03 -4.86 -14.92
N ILE A 79 4.99 -5.70 -14.93
CA ILE A 79 4.96 -7.01 -14.22
C ILE A 79 6.04 -7.99 -14.69
N ALA A 80 6.52 -7.86 -15.94
CA ALA A 80 7.56 -8.72 -16.49
C ALA A 80 8.99 -8.26 -16.12
N LYS A 81 9.14 -7.12 -15.42
CA LYS A 81 10.46 -6.65 -14.95
C LYS A 81 10.85 -7.41 -13.68
N ASN A 82 12.02 -8.04 -13.71
CA ASN A 82 12.56 -8.84 -12.60
C ASN A 82 12.91 -8.03 -11.34
N ASN A 83 12.76 -6.71 -11.34
CA ASN A 83 12.94 -5.83 -10.18
C ASN A 83 11.67 -5.01 -9.85
N VAL A 84 10.48 -5.36 -10.39
CA VAL A 84 9.20 -4.69 -10.06
C VAL A 84 8.20 -5.60 -9.32
N TRP A 85 7.80 -5.17 -8.12
CA TRP A 85 6.96 -5.87 -7.16
C TRP A 85 5.64 -5.10 -7.05
N ILE A 86 4.52 -5.67 -7.46
CA ILE A 86 3.23 -4.96 -7.49
C ILE A 86 2.31 -5.53 -6.41
N ILE A 87 1.85 -4.69 -5.49
CA ILE A 87 0.97 -5.11 -4.38
C ILE A 87 -0.25 -4.18 -4.32
N SER A 88 -1.44 -4.75 -4.41
CA SER A 88 -2.71 -4.02 -4.28
C SER A 88 -3.23 -3.94 -2.85
N GLY A 89 -4.12 -3.00 -2.56
CA GLY A 89 -4.75 -2.86 -1.25
C GLY A 89 -3.88 -2.06 -0.27
N VAL A 90 -3.15 -1.07 -0.77
CA VAL A 90 -2.19 -0.30 0.05
C VAL A 90 -2.86 0.25 1.31
N ASN A 91 -2.16 0.08 2.43
CA ASN A 91 -2.54 0.63 3.72
C ASN A 91 -1.29 1.10 4.49
N LEU A 92 -1.48 1.84 5.60
CA LEU A 92 -0.36 2.36 6.39
C LEU A 92 0.57 1.27 6.95
N PRO A 93 0.06 0.13 7.47
CA PRO A 93 0.90 -0.98 7.91
C PRO A 93 1.87 -1.49 6.84
N MET A 94 1.47 -1.54 5.57
CA MET A 94 2.39 -1.89 4.48
C MET A 94 3.56 -0.91 4.35
N LEU A 95 3.29 0.40 4.39
CA LEU A 95 4.33 1.42 4.28
C LEU A 95 5.29 1.38 5.47
N ILE A 96 4.75 1.19 6.68
CA ILE A 96 5.54 1.03 7.91
C ILE A 96 6.44 -0.21 7.80
N GLU A 97 5.87 -1.34 7.40
CA GLU A 97 6.59 -2.61 7.31
C GLU A 97 7.73 -2.53 6.28
N ILE A 98 7.48 -1.94 5.11
CA ILE A 98 8.52 -1.72 4.10
C ILE A 98 9.65 -0.88 4.69
N MET A 99 9.35 0.28 5.27
CA MET A 99 10.39 1.17 5.79
C MET A 99 11.22 0.53 6.91
N MET A 100 10.61 -0.32 7.73
CA MET A 100 11.31 -1.02 8.82
C MET A 100 12.20 -2.16 8.34
N LYS A 101 11.91 -2.75 7.17
CA LYS A 101 12.51 -4.02 6.73
C LYS A 101 13.21 -3.99 5.38
N LYS A 102 13.05 -2.94 4.58
CA LYS A 102 13.55 -2.86 3.20
C LYS A 102 15.06 -3.10 3.03
N ASP A 103 15.85 -2.80 4.05
CA ASP A 103 17.30 -2.98 4.06
C ASP A 103 17.77 -4.24 4.82
N LYS A 104 16.82 -5.07 5.28
CA LYS A 104 17.10 -6.23 6.17
C LYS A 104 16.84 -7.58 5.51
N MET A 105 16.23 -7.62 4.33
CA MET A 105 15.84 -8.87 3.66
C MET A 105 15.75 -8.71 2.14
N PRO A 106 15.79 -9.82 1.39
CA PRO A 106 15.58 -9.80 -0.06
C PRO A 106 14.17 -9.29 -0.43
N PRO A 107 13.99 -8.71 -1.64
CA PRO A 107 12.71 -8.18 -2.10
C PRO A 107 11.57 -9.21 -2.11
N ALA A 108 11.85 -10.46 -2.48
CA ALA A 108 10.85 -11.53 -2.50
C ALA A 108 10.27 -11.77 -1.09
N GLU A 109 11.14 -11.91 -0.08
CA GLU A 109 10.74 -12.05 1.32
C GLU A 109 10.05 -10.78 1.85
N LEU A 110 10.54 -9.60 1.45
CA LEU A 110 9.91 -8.32 1.78
C LEU A 110 8.45 -8.26 1.30
N CYS A 111 8.18 -8.74 0.08
CA CYS A 111 6.83 -8.83 -0.46
C CYS A 111 5.89 -9.63 0.45
N GLU A 112 6.34 -10.81 0.87
CA GLU A 112 5.55 -11.72 1.70
C GLU A 112 5.23 -11.11 3.07
N VAL A 113 6.24 -10.54 3.74
CA VAL A 113 6.03 -9.93 5.08
C VAL A 113 5.16 -8.68 5.00
N VAL A 114 5.25 -7.89 3.93
CA VAL A 114 4.43 -6.70 3.73
C VAL A 114 2.98 -7.08 3.49
N ILE A 115 2.71 -8.08 2.64
CA ILE A 115 1.35 -8.60 2.42
C ILE A 115 0.77 -9.16 3.73
N LYS A 116 1.59 -9.87 4.51
CA LYS A 116 1.17 -10.39 5.82
C LYS A 116 0.81 -9.25 6.77
N ALA A 117 1.68 -8.24 6.92
CA ALA A 117 1.43 -7.08 7.76
C ALA A 117 0.15 -6.33 7.32
N ALA A 118 -0.08 -6.20 6.02
CA ALA A 118 -1.30 -5.61 5.47
C ALA A 118 -2.54 -6.36 5.96
N ARG A 119 -2.57 -7.69 5.80
CA ARG A 119 -3.70 -8.54 6.15
C ARG A 119 -3.94 -8.58 7.66
N ASP A 120 -2.88 -8.77 8.43
CA ASP A 120 -2.96 -8.87 9.90
C ASP A 120 -3.44 -7.56 10.56
N SER A 121 -3.27 -6.43 9.87
CA SER A 121 -3.73 -5.13 10.35
C SER A 121 -5.23 -4.89 10.19
N ILE A 122 -5.91 -5.69 9.36
CA ILE A 122 -7.35 -5.59 9.15
C ILE A 122 -8.03 -6.36 10.27
N ALA A 123 -8.76 -5.66 11.14
CA ALA A 123 -9.45 -6.27 12.27
C ALA A 123 -10.79 -5.59 12.53
N ASP A 124 -11.79 -6.39 12.93
CA ASP A 124 -12.96 -5.88 13.62
C ASP A 124 -12.56 -5.52 15.06
N VAL A 125 -12.35 -4.23 15.29
CA VAL A 125 -11.97 -3.67 16.59
C VAL A 125 -13.05 -3.96 17.64
N CYS A 126 -14.34 -3.93 17.27
CA CYS A 126 -15.40 -4.26 18.20
C CYS A 126 -15.29 -5.71 18.66
N ALA A 127 -15.17 -6.67 17.74
CA ALA A 127 -14.97 -8.07 18.11
C ALA A 127 -13.71 -8.24 18.97
N LYS A 128 -12.59 -7.62 18.57
CA LYS A 128 -11.29 -7.75 19.23
C LYS A 128 -11.26 -7.23 20.67
N PHE A 129 -12.01 -6.18 20.98
CA PHE A 129 -12.07 -5.60 22.33
C PHE A 129 -13.27 -6.09 23.16
N LEU A 130 -14.34 -6.58 22.53
CA LEU A 130 -15.52 -7.11 23.23
C LEU A 130 -15.39 -8.59 23.61
N GLU A 131 -14.46 -9.37 23.03
CA GLU A 131 -14.15 -10.72 23.52
C GLU A 131 -13.62 -10.72 24.98
N GLY A 132 -13.08 -9.59 25.46
CA GLY A 132 -12.65 -9.41 26.86
C GLY A 132 -13.69 -8.75 27.77
N VAL A 133 -14.79 -8.24 27.21
CA VAL A 133 -15.85 -7.52 27.94
C VAL A 133 -17.15 -8.25 27.64
N GLY A 134 -17.42 -9.31 28.40
CA GLY A 134 -18.49 -10.28 28.14
C GLY A 134 -19.81 -9.65 27.69
N ALA A 135 -20.41 -10.28 26.68
CA ALA A 135 -21.77 -10.08 26.21
C ALA A 135 -22.14 -8.63 25.86
N ARG A 136 -22.37 -8.38 24.56
CA ARG A 136 -23.45 -7.44 24.18
C ARG A 136 -24.70 -7.92 24.90
N ALA A 137 -25.08 -7.19 25.95
CA ALA A 137 -26.24 -7.47 26.75
C ALA A 137 -27.45 -7.64 25.83
N ASP A 138 -28.12 -8.75 26.09
CA ASP A 138 -29.54 -9.04 25.92
C ASP A 138 -30.44 -7.80 26.13
N GLU A 139 -30.49 -6.87 25.19
CA GLU A 139 -31.34 -5.66 25.24
C GLU A 139 -32.35 -5.57 24.08
N THR A 140 -32.81 -6.70 23.54
CA THR A 140 -33.97 -6.68 22.62
C THR A 140 -35.02 -7.76 22.87
N LYS A 141 -34.96 -8.52 23.97
CA LYS A 141 -36.03 -9.45 24.37
C LYS A 141 -36.48 -9.22 25.81
N GLY A 142 -36.83 -7.98 26.12
CA GLY A 142 -37.29 -7.59 27.45
C GLY A 142 -38.11 -6.31 27.46
N ALA A 143 -38.96 -6.08 26.46
CA ALA A 143 -40.06 -5.13 26.58
C ALA A 143 -41.25 -5.70 25.82
N SER A 144 -42.27 -6.03 26.61
CA SER A 144 -43.56 -6.61 26.23
C SER A 144 -44.34 -5.78 25.22
#